data_AF-A0A7S1VIB0-F1
#
_entry.id   AF-A0A7S1VIB0-F1
#
_cell.length_a   1.000
_cell.length_b   1.000
_cell.length_c   1.000
_cell.angle_alpha   90.00
_cell.angle_beta   90.00
_cell.angle_gamma   90.00
#
_symmetry.space_group_name_H-M   'P 1'
#
loop_
_entity.id
_entity.type
_entity.pdbx_description
1 polymer ?
#
loop_
_entity_poly.entity_id
_entity_poly.type
_entity_poly.pdbx_seq_one_letter_code
_entity_poly.pdbx_strand_id
1 'polypeptide(L)'
;ASFTRVGMALLEGGAEGEALMEDEVPVASVQPEVLPRPLIRPQLPNVFAVISGKRHYMWGTASETDPAHSDTPRLHQVLFHDRLLLALGRLHDRANEIHEQWRKNELEARDVKEVKEEQRKHDERASILGLVTMVVIALLAFFIGGHQ
;
A
#
# COMPACT_ATOMS: atom_id res chain seq x y z
N ALA A 1 37.97 5.73 21.67
CA ALA A 1 39.16 4.87 21.47
C ALA A 1 38.65 3.57 20.86
N SER A 2 39.15 3.00 19.78
CA SER A 2 40.44 3.11 19.11
C SER A 2 40.31 2.38 17.78
N PHE A 3 40.71 3.04 16.69
CA PHE A 3 40.99 2.42 15.39
C PHE A 3 42.26 1.55 15.49
N THR A 4 42.28 0.39 14.84
CA THR A 4 43.48 -0.40 14.52
C THR A 4 43.02 -1.49 13.52
N ARG A 5 43.74 -1.88 12.46
CA ARG A 5 45.16 -1.75 12.16
C ARG A 5 45.37 -1.93 10.65
N VAL A 6 46.22 -1.07 10.11
CA VAL A 6 46.82 -1.08 8.78
C VAL A 6 47.61 -2.37 8.56
N GLY A 7 47.43 -3.01 7.42
CA GLY A 7 48.30 -4.05 6.89
C GLY A 7 49.09 -3.52 5.70
N MET A 8 50.34 -3.10 5.97
CA MET A 8 51.36 -2.85 4.95
C MET A 8 51.94 -4.18 4.47
N ALA A 9 52.15 -4.30 3.17
CA ALA A 9 53.13 -5.22 2.60
C ALA A 9 54.03 -4.41 1.65
N LEU A 10 55.22 -4.08 2.17
CA LEU A 10 56.41 -3.72 1.41
C LEU A 10 56.77 -4.86 0.45
N LEU A 11 57.13 -4.53 -0.78
CA LEU A 11 58.22 -5.22 -1.49
C LEU A 11 59.02 -4.17 -2.27
N GLU A 12 60.29 -4.08 -1.88
CA GLU A 12 61.34 -3.23 -2.44
C GLU A 12 61.92 -3.79 -3.75
N GLY A 13 62.53 -2.89 -4.51
CA GLY A 13 63.43 -3.14 -5.65
C GLY A 13 63.06 -2.20 -6.80
N GLY A 14 63.87 -1.24 -7.25
CA GLY A 14 65.30 -1.01 -7.14
C GLY A 14 65.80 -0.60 -8.53
N ALA A 15 66.70 0.39 -8.57
CA ALA A 15 67.56 0.83 -9.69
C ALA A 15 67.05 1.96 -10.64
N GLU A 16 67.59 3.15 -10.36
CA GLU A 16 68.33 4.10 -11.21
C GLU A 16 67.81 4.56 -12.59
N GLY A 17 67.85 5.89 -12.79
CA GLY A 17 67.78 6.54 -14.09
C GLY A 17 67.52 8.06 -13.99
N GLU A 18 68.59 8.85 -13.98
CA GLU A 18 68.54 10.30 -14.22
C GLU A 18 68.12 10.61 -15.68
N ALA A 19 67.31 11.66 -15.89
CA ALA A 19 67.60 12.79 -16.78
C ALA A 19 66.33 13.55 -17.24
N LEU A 20 66.34 14.85 -16.92
CA LEU A 20 65.95 16.01 -17.73
C LEU A 20 64.70 15.99 -18.64
N MET A 21 63.74 16.83 -18.23
CA MET A 21 62.85 17.73 -19.00
C MET A 21 62.59 17.43 -20.49
N GLU A 22 61.34 17.10 -20.80
CA GLU A 22 60.58 17.76 -21.87
C GLU A 22 59.15 18.07 -21.37
N ASP A 23 58.73 19.32 -21.57
CA ASP A 23 57.39 19.83 -21.27
C ASP A 23 56.35 19.12 -22.15
N GLU A 24 55.61 18.16 -21.59
CA GLU A 24 54.39 17.64 -22.20
C GLU A 24 53.16 18.20 -21.47
N VAL A 25 52.42 19.03 -22.19
CA VAL A 25 51.08 19.53 -21.86
C VAL A 25 50.21 18.33 -21.43
N PRO A 26 49.47 18.38 -20.30
CA PRO A 26 48.60 17.28 -19.93
C PRO A 26 47.44 17.21 -20.92
N VAL A 27 47.54 16.34 -21.91
CA VAL A 27 46.38 15.88 -22.68
C VAL A 27 45.47 15.20 -21.68
N ALA A 28 44.38 15.87 -21.33
CA ALA A 28 43.32 15.30 -20.52
C ALA A 28 42.94 13.95 -21.13
N SER A 29 43.32 12.88 -20.44
CA SER A 29 42.90 11.54 -20.77
C SER A 29 41.38 11.52 -20.66
N VAL A 30 40.72 11.54 -21.83
CA VAL A 30 39.30 11.24 -21.93
C VAL A 30 39.17 9.80 -21.44
N GLN A 31 38.82 9.65 -20.17
CA GLN A 31 38.47 8.34 -19.63
C GLN A 31 37.36 7.81 -20.54
N PRO A 32 37.48 6.60 -21.09
CA PRO A 32 36.38 6.03 -21.85
C PRO A 32 35.19 5.97 -20.90
N GLU A 33 34.12 6.65 -21.26
CA GLU A 33 32.86 6.65 -20.55
C GLU A 33 32.46 5.19 -20.34
N VAL A 34 32.66 4.69 -19.12
CA VAL A 34 32.29 3.33 -18.74
C VAL A 34 30.77 3.31 -18.77
N LEU A 35 30.21 2.94 -19.92
CA LEU A 35 28.79 2.67 -20.08
C LEU A 35 28.35 1.81 -18.89
N PRO A 36 27.29 2.19 -18.16
CA PRO A 36 26.85 1.40 -17.01
C PRO A 36 26.59 -0.03 -17.50
N ARG A 37 27.36 -0.98 -16.96
CA ARG A 37 27.16 -2.40 -17.26
C ARG A 37 25.67 -2.69 -17.09
N PRO A 38 25.02 -3.37 -18.06
CA PRO A 38 23.62 -3.70 -17.91
C PRO A 38 23.44 -4.40 -16.57
N LEU A 39 22.50 -3.90 -15.77
CA LEU A 39 22.07 -4.50 -14.51
C LEU A 39 21.46 -5.86 -14.86
N ILE A 40 22.32 -6.87 -15.01
CA ILE A 40 21.90 -8.27 -15.07
C ILE A 40 21.41 -8.58 -13.67
N ARG A 41 20.12 -8.39 -13.44
CA ARG A 41 19.47 -8.89 -12.22
C ARG A 41 19.48 -10.40 -12.36
N PRO A 42 20.22 -11.16 -11.54
CA PRO A 42 20.04 -12.59 -11.51
C PRO A 42 18.59 -12.82 -11.06
N GLN A 43 17.73 -13.23 -11.99
CA GLN A 43 16.44 -13.81 -11.65
C GLN A 43 16.72 -15.19 -11.06
N LEU A 44 17.35 -15.23 -9.88
CA LEU A 44 17.32 -16.42 -9.07
C LEU A 44 15.84 -16.63 -8.73
N PRO A 45 15.22 -17.73 -9.21
CA PRO A 45 13.83 -18.00 -8.85
C PRO A 45 13.79 -18.12 -7.34
N ASN A 46 13.15 -17.14 -6.70
CA ASN A 46 12.98 -16.96 -5.26
C ASN A 46 12.16 -18.10 -4.61
N VAL A 47 12.01 -19.23 -5.30
CA VAL A 47 11.22 -20.40 -4.95
C VAL A 47 11.85 -21.13 -3.75
N PHE A 48 13.17 -21.04 -3.57
CA PHE A 48 13.85 -21.61 -2.40
C PHE A 48 13.89 -20.67 -1.18
N ALA A 49 13.49 -19.40 -1.31
CA ALA A 49 13.47 -18.47 -0.19
C ALA A 49 12.38 -18.82 0.83
N VAL A 50 11.25 -19.35 0.36
CA VAL A 50 10.13 -19.76 1.23
C VAL A 50 10.49 -20.97 2.09
N ILE A 51 11.33 -21.87 1.57
CA ILE A 51 11.73 -23.11 2.28
C ILE A 51 12.93 -22.85 3.20
N SER A 52 13.90 -22.04 2.76
CA SER A 52 15.12 -21.77 3.54
C SER A 52 14.98 -20.62 4.53
N GLY A 53 13.92 -19.81 4.42
CA GLY A 53 13.76 -18.56 5.18
C GLY A 53 14.86 -17.53 4.87
N LYS A 54 15.60 -17.69 3.75
CA LYS A 54 16.71 -16.81 3.38
C LYS A 54 16.55 -16.29 1.96
N ARG A 55 16.75 -14.99 1.80
CA ARG A 55 16.71 -14.29 0.51
C ARG A 55 18.09 -13.79 0.15
N HIS A 56 18.61 -14.27 -0.97
CA HIS A 56 19.93 -13.90 -1.45
C HIS A 56 19.80 -12.77 -2.48
N TYR A 57 20.43 -11.64 -2.20
CA TYR A 57 20.54 -10.48 -3.08
C TYR A 57 22.00 -10.29 -3.50
N MET A 58 22.23 -9.51 -4.55
CA MET A 58 23.60 -9.21 -5.00
C MET A 58 24.43 -8.45 -3.95
N TRP A 59 23.77 -7.75 -3.03
CA TRP A 59 24.37 -6.92 -1.99
C TRP A 59 24.35 -7.57 -0.60
N GLY A 60 23.89 -8.82 -0.46
CA GLY A 60 23.84 -9.50 0.82
C GLY A 60 22.74 -10.54 0.92
N THR A 61 22.67 -11.21 2.07
CA THR A 61 21.65 -12.24 2.34
C THR A 61 20.79 -11.79 3.51
N ALA A 62 19.47 -11.70 3.31
CA ALA A 62 18.51 -11.45 4.38
C ALA A 62 17.98 -12.79 4.91
N SER A 63 17.85 -12.91 6.24
CA SER A 63 17.38 -14.11 6.92
C SER A 63 16.12 -13.82 7.74
N GLU A 64 15.09 -14.64 7.60
CA GLU A 64 13.82 -14.49 8.33
C GLU A 64 13.95 -14.85 9.82
N THR A 65 14.97 -15.61 10.20
CA THR A 65 15.28 -15.97 11.59
C THR A 65 16.05 -14.89 12.34
N ASP A 66 16.61 -13.91 11.62
CA ASP A 66 17.41 -12.85 12.21
C ASP A 66 16.51 -11.64 12.52
N PRO A 67 16.36 -11.25 13.81
CA PRO A 67 15.49 -10.14 14.19
C PRO A 67 15.97 -8.77 13.67
N ALA A 68 17.23 -8.65 13.23
CA ALA A 68 17.73 -7.44 12.57
C ALA A 68 17.30 -7.35 11.09
N HIS A 69 16.92 -8.48 10.48
CA HIS A 69 16.52 -8.56 9.07
C HIS A 69 15.02 -8.74 8.87
N SER A 70 14.30 -9.32 9.84
CA SER A 70 12.86 -9.54 9.74
C SER A 70 12.16 -9.59 11.10
N ASP A 71 10.95 -9.04 11.16
CA ASP A 71 10.04 -9.19 12.31
C ASP A 71 9.25 -10.52 12.27
N THR A 72 9.52 -11.42 11.30
CA THR A 72 8.88 -12.75 11.23
C THR A 72 8.86 -13.49 12.58
N PRO A 73 9.96 -13.54 13.35
CA PRO A 73 9.96 -14.25 14.64
C PRO A 73 9.04 -13.59 15.67
N ARG A 74 8.95 -12.25 15.67
CA ARG A 74 8.06 -11.49 16.56
C ARG A 74 6.60 -11.68 16.18
N LEU A 75 6.29 -11.63 14.89
CA LEU A 75 4.94 -11.93 14.39
C LEU A 75 4.54 -13.36 14.76
N HIS A 76 5.44 -14.33 14.57
CA HIS A 76 5.21 -15.71 14.97
C HIS A 76 5.04 -15.85 16.50
N GLN A 77 5.70 -15.04 17.30
CA GLN A 77 5.51 -15.04 18.75
C GLN A 77 4.11 -14.49 19.14
N VAL A 78 3.68 -13.40 18.52
CA VAL A 78 2.35 -12.80 18.74
C VAL A 78 1.21 -13.69 18.22
N LEU A 79 1.47 -14.46 17.15
CA LEU A 79 0.51 -15.36 16.52
C LEU A 79 0.56 -16.82 16.98
N PHE A 80 1.63 -17.28 17.66
CA PHE A 80 1.79 -18.68 18.10
C PHE A 80 2.20 -18.88 19.58
N HIS A 81 2.93 -17.95 20.23
CA HIS A 81 3.51 -18.17 21.58
C HIS A 81 2.97 -17.35 22.79
N ASP A 82 2.57 -16.08 22.66
CA ASP A 82 1.88 -15.34 23.74
C ASP A 82 0.45 -15.89 24.07
N ARG A 83 0.35 -16.81 25.04
CA ARG A 83 -0.90 -17.24 25.72
C ARG A 83 -2.05 -17.67 24.78
N LEU A 84 -1.76 -18.53 23.81
CA LEU A 84 -2.13 -18.16 22.46
C LEU A 84 -3.41 -18.68 21.81
N LEU A 85 -4.22 -19.50 22.47
CA LEU A 85 -5.61 -19.62 22.00
C LEU A 85 -6.39 -18.29 22.12
N LEU A 86 -5.91 -17.34 22.93
CA LEU A 86 -6.56 -16.05 23.15
C LEU A 86 -6.27 -15.02 22.05
N ALA A 87 -5.09 -15.00 21.41
CA ALA A 87 -4.80 -13.98 20.39
C ALA A 87 -5.53 -14.27 19.07
N LEU A 88 -5.47 -15.53 18.62
CA LEU A 88 -6.28 -16.00 17.49
C LEU A 88 -7.78 -16.02 17.82
N GLY A 89 -8.15 -16.42 19.04
CA GLY A 89 -9.54 -16.36 19.51
C GLY A 89 -10.09 -14.94 19.49
N ARG A 90 -9.36 -13.96 20.04
CA ARG A 90 -9.74 -12.54 19.98
C ARG A 90 -9.82 -12.01 18.56
N LEU A 91 -8.92 -12.45 17.67
CA LEU A 91 -8.96 -12.07 16.26
C LEU A 91 -10.23 -12.61 15.60
N HIS A 92 -10.60 -13.85 15.90
CA HIS A 92 -11.82 -14.48 15.43
C HIS A 92 -13.07 -13.75 15.96
N ASP A 93 -13.13 -13.49 17.27
CA ASP A 93 -14.24 -12.77 17.91
C ASP A 93 -14.40 -11.37 17.32
N ARG A 94 -13.29 -10.65 17.10
CA ARG A 94 -13.32 -9.33 16.49
C ARG A 94 -13.77 -9.38 15.03
N ALA A 95 -13.35 -10.41 14.28
CA ALA A 95 -13.82 -10.60 12.91
C ALA A 95 -15.34 -10.86 12.87
N ASN A 96 -15.86 -11.67 13.81
CA ASN A 96 -17.30 -11.92 13.93
C ASN A 96 -18.07 -10.64 14.30
N GLU A 97 -17.55 -9.84 15.24
CA GLU A 97 -18.15 -8.56 15.62
C GLU A 97 -18.23 -7.60 14.42
N ILE A 98 -17.14 -7.47 13.65
CA ILE A 98 -17.12 -6.66 12.43
C ILE A 98 -18.16 -7.18 11.42
N HIS A 99 -18.27 -8.50 11.28
CA HIS A 99 -19.24 -9.10 10.36
C HIS A 99 -20.68 -8.86 10.82
N GLU A 100 -20.96 -8.89 12.12
CA GLU A 100 -22.26 -8.53 12.68
C GLU A 100 -22.61 -7.06 12.48
N GLN A 101 -21.65 -6.16 12.69
CA GLN A 101 -21.82 -4.74 12.41
C GLN A 101 -22.13 -4.49 10.93
N TRP A 102 -21.40 -5.16 10.04
CA TRP A 102 -21.67 -5.08 8.61
C TRP A 102 -23.09 -5.56 8.27
N ARG A 103 -23.54 -6.70 8.81
CA ARG A 103 -24.92 -7.19 8.61
C ARG A 103 -25.98 -6.21 9.10
N LYS A 104 -25.79 -5.62 10.27
CA LYS A 104 -26.72 -4.61 10.82
C LYS A 104 -26.80 -3.38 9.93
N ASN A 105 -25.65 -2.84 9.52
CA ASN A 105 -25.58 -1.67 8.65
C ASN A 105 -26.23 -1.94 7.29
N GLU A 106 -26.12 -3.16 6.75
CA GLU A 106 -26.78 -3.52 5.50
C GLU A 106 -28.31 -3.55 5.64
N LEU A 107 -28.81 -4.07 6.76
CA LEU A 107 -30.24 -4.09 7.07
C LEU A 107 -30.79 -2.67 7.21
N GLU A 108 -30.13 -1.83 8.01
CA GLU A 108 -30.51 -0.42 8.18
C GLU A 108 -30.48 0.35 6.84
N ALA A 109 -29.50 0.05 5.98
CA ALA A 109 -29.43 0.65 4.66
C ALA A 109 -30.57 0.20 3.73
N ARG A 110 -31.14 -1.00 3.92
CA ARG A 110 -32.33 -1.45 3.19
C ARG A 110 -33.59 -0.78 3.73
N ASP A 111 -33.77 -0.76 5.05
CA ASP A 111 -34.93 -0.11 5.68
C ASP A 111 -35.00 1.38 5.32
N VAL A 112 -33.87 2.08 5.33
CA VAL A 112 -33.80 3.50 4.90
C VAL A 112 -34.16 3.66 3.42
N LYS A 113 -33.83 2.70 2.55
CA LYS A 113 -34.24 2.75 1.15
C LYS A 113 -35.73 2.53 0.98
N GLU A 114 -36.29 1.56 1.71
CA GLU A 114 -37.73 1.28 1.70
C GLU A 114 -38.55 2.48 2.18
N VAL A 115 -38.19 3.05 3.33
CA VAL A 115 -38.86 4.26 3.86
C VAL A 115 -38.73 5.44 2.89
N LYS A 116 -37.56 5.65 2.29
CA LYS A 116 -37.39 6.70 1.27
C LYS A 116 -38.25 6.47 0.03
N GLU A 117 -38.42 5.22 -0.38
CA GLU A 117 -39.26 4.88 -1.53
C GLU A 117 -40.75 5.08 -1.23
N GLU A 118 -41.20 4.66 -0.04
CA GLU A 118 -42.56 4.91 0.43
C GLU A 118 -42.86 6.41 0.53
N GLN A 119 -41.91 7.19 1.05
CA GLN A 119 -42.07 8.63 1.16
C GLN A 119 -42.16 9.29 -0.21
N ARG A 120 -41.36 8.86 -1.20
CA ARG A 120 -41.50 9.32 -2.59
C ARG A 120 -42.87 9.01 -3.16
N LYS A 121 -43.40 7.80 -2.95
CA LYS A 121 -44.75 7.43 -3.41
C LYS A 121 -45.83 8.28 -2.74
N HIS A 122 -45.68 8.59 -1.45
CA HIS A 122 -46.60 9.46 -0.73
C HIS A 122 -46.57 10.90 -1.28
N ASP A 123 -45.38 11.45 -1.50
CA ASP A 123 -45.18 12.79 -2.04
C ASP A 123 -45.74 12.91 -3.47
N GLU A 124 -45.55 11.89 -4.31
CA GLU A 124 -46.16 11.82 -5.64
C GLU A 124 -47.70 11.84 -5.58
N ARG A 125 -48.30 11.04 -4.69
CA ARG A 125 -49.76 11.02 -4.50
C ARG A 125 -50.29 12.36 -4.00
N ALA A 126 -49.60 12.99 -3.04
CA ALA A 126 -49.97 14.30 -2.53
C ALA A 126 -49.88 15.38 -3.61
N SER A 127 -48.84 15.34 -4.44
CA SER A 127 -48.67 16.25 -5.59
C SER A 127 -49.80 16.11 -6.61
N ILE A 128 -50.14 14.87 -7.00
CA ILE A 128 -51.26 14.60 -7.92
C ILE A 128 -52.57 15.11 -7.35
N LEU A 129 -52.85 14.83 -6.07
CA LEU A 129 -54.06 15.30 -5.41
C LEU A 129 -54.15 16.83 -5.38
N GLY A 130 -53.04 17.51 -5.08
CA GLY A 130 -52.93 18.97 -5.11
C GLY A 130 -53.17 19.56 -6.50
N LEU A 131 -52.69 18.89 -7.55
CA LEU A 131 -52.90 19.31 -8.93
C LEU A 131 -54.37 19.16 -9.33
N VAL A 132 -54.99 18.03 -8.97
CA VAL A 132 -56.42 17.78 -9.21
C VAL A 132 -57.29 18.81 -8.48
N THR A 133 -57.02 19.11 -7.20
CA THR A 133 -57.79 20.12 -6.46
C THR A 133 -57.66 21.50 -7.07
N MET A 134 -56.46 21.90 -7.52
CA MET A 134 -56.26 23.16 -8.23
C MET A 134 -57.07 23.24 -9.53
N VAL A 135 -57.09 22.17 -10.33
CA VAL A 135 -57.88 22.11 -11.56
C VAL A 135 -59.38 22.23 -11.27
N VAL A 136 -59.87 21.51 -10.25
CA VAL A 136 -61.29 21.59 -9.84
C VAL A 136 -61.66 23.01 -9.39
N ILE A 137 -60.82 23.66 -8.58
CA ILE A 137 -61.02 25.04 -8.14
C ILE A 137 -61.04 26.00 -9.34
N ALA A 138 -60.12 25.84 -10.29
CA ALA A 138 -60.06 26.67 -11.49
C ALA A 138 -61.32 26.52 -12.36
N LEU A 139 -61.80 25.28 -12.54
CA LEU A 139 -63.05 25.01 -13.26
C LEU A 139 -64.26 25.64 -12.56
N LEU A 140 -64.36 25.51 -11.24
CA LEU A 140 -65.44 26.14 -10.47
C LEU A 140 -65.40 27.68 -10.59
N ALA A 141 -64.22 28.27 -10.47
CA ALA A 141 -64.05 29.72 -10.64
C ALA A 141 -64.44 30.18 -12.05
N PHE A 142 -64.10 29.42 -13.09
CA PHE A 142 -64.48 29.70 -14.47
C PHE A 142 -66.01 29.62 -14.68
N PHE A 143 -66.68 28.60 -14.12
CA PHE A 143 -68.13 28.46 -14.22
C PHE A 143 -68.88 29.57 -13.48
N ILE A 144 -68.39 30.00 -12.31
CA ILE A 144 -69.01 31.08 -11.53
C ILE A 144 -68.75 32.45 -12.19
N GLY A 145 -67.54 32.68 -12.72
CA GLY A 145 -67.14 33.93 -13.35
C GLY A 145 -67.69 34.15 -14.76
N GLY A 146 -67.95 33.08 -15.52
CA GLY A 146 -68.49 33.15 -16.88
C GLY A 146 -70.00 33.41 -16.97
N HIS A 147 -70.68 33.60 -15.83
CA HIS A 147 -72.13 33.80 -15.75
C HIS A 147 -72.54 35.26 -15.43
N GLN A 148 -71.60 36.19 -15.47
CA GLN A 148 -71.81 37.65 -15.44
C GLN A 148 -71.57 38.24 -16.83
#